data_AF-A0A6G0VWA3-F1
#
_entry.id   AF-A0A6G0VWA3-F1
#
_cell.length_a   1.000
_cell.length_b   1.000
_cell.length_c   1.000
_cell.angle_alpha   90.00
_cell.angle_beta   90.00
_cell.angle_gamma   90.00
#
_symmetry.space_group_name_H-M   'P 1'
#
loop_
_entity.id
_entity.type
_entity.pdbx_description
1 polymer ?
#
loop_
_entity_poly.entity_id
_entity_poly.type
_entity_poly.pdbx_seq_one_letter_code
_entity_poly.pdbx_strand_id
1 'polypeptide(L)'
;MNLNENVKYLRVSLCRRLRFRHQIQTVVVKVNATADALGRILPNVGGALAFAYNIEALGGPQRKIALRCIMAYRTVSTVAALVVNGMTPVHLAALESRRRYIKKKQGEIFDEASERNSTVEKLMLTGHGCFRKYLERFKRSESPKFVDCVAEEDDSEYTVFTCDRWWRLRRE
;
A
#
# COMPACT_ATOMS: atom_id res chain seq x y z
N MET A 1 -2.12 -18.12 47.27
CA MET A 1 -3.27 -17.64 46.49
C MET A 1 -2.95 -17.77 45.00
N ASN A 2 -3.63 -18.67 44.28
CA ASN A 2 -3.46 -18.85 42.83
C ASN A 2 -4.12 -17.67 42.08
N LEU A 3 -3.33 -16.65 41.74
CA LEU A 3 -3.78 -15.56 40.87
C LEU A 3 -3.90 -16.11 39.45
N ASN A 4 -5.12 -16.08 38.91
CA ASN A 4 -5.43 -16.46 37.54
C ASN A 4 -4.47 -15.75 36.56
N GLU A 5 -3.86 -16.49 35.62
CA GLU A 5 -2.75 -15.97 34.79
C GLU A 5 -3.14 -14.82 33.85
N ASN A 6 -4.44 -14.58 33.68
CA ASN A 6 -5.01 -13.62 32.74
C ASN A 6 -6.13 -12.79 33.39
N VAL A 7 -6.09 -11.47 33.22
CA VAL A 7 -7.11 -10.52 33.69
C VAL A 7 -7.81 -9.90 32.49
N LYS A 8 -9.15 -9.83 32.49
CA LYS A 8 -9.90 -9.11 31.47
C LYS A 8 -10.08 -7.65 31.90
N TYR A 9 -9.69 -6.71 31.06
CA TYR A 9 -9.86 -5.27 31.27
C TYR A 9 -10.23 -4.58 29.96
N LEU A 10 -11.26 -3.73 29.95
CA LEU A 10 -11.72 -3.01 28.75
C LEU A 10 -11.90 -3.91 27.51
N ARG A 11 -12.44 -5.12 27.69
CA ARG A 11 -12.60 -6.15 26.63
C ARG A 11 -11.29 -6.72 26.06
N VAL A 12 -10.17 -6.46 26.72
CA VAL A 12 -8.82 -6.95 26.41
C VAL A 12 -8.40 -7.95 27.49
N SER A 13 -7.85 -9.10 27.10
CA SER A 13 -7.29 -10.10 28.03
C SER A 13 -5.78 -9.86 28.19
N LEU A 14 -5.38 -9.48 29.39
CA LEU A 14 -4.01 -9.16 29.77
C LEU A 14 -3.39 -10.34 30.51
N CYS A 15 -2.32 -10.92 29.96
CA CYS A 15 -1.51 -11.90 30.68
C CYS A 15 -0.70 -11.20 31.79
N ARG A 16 -0.32 -11.92 32.85
CA ARG A 16 0.55 -11.42 33.95
C ARG A 16 1.88 -10.80 33.48
N ARG A 17 2.40 -11.20 32.32
CA ARG A 17 3.59 -10.61 31.68
C ARG A 17 3.27 -9.46 30.70
N LEU A 18 2.05 -8.94 30.72
CA LEU A 18 1.51 -7.93 29.80
C LEU A 18 1.70 -8.29 28.30
N ARG A 19 1.75 -9.59 28.00
CA ARG A 19 1.90 -10.08 26.62
C ARG A 19 0.53 -10.21 25.98
N PHE A 20 0.32 -9.52 24.86
CA PHE A 20 -0.95 -9.55 24.11
C PHE A 20 -1.09 -10.76 23.17
N ARG A 21 -0.24 -11.80 23.28
CA ARG A 21 -0.14 -12.86 22.26
C ARG A 21 -1.48 -13.53 21.94
N HIS A 22 -2.22 -13.96 22.96
CA HIS A 22 -3.51 -14.64 22.78
C HIS A 22 -4.57 -13.73 22.15
N GLN A 23 -4.54 -12.45 22.54
CA GLN A 23 -5.46 -11.47 21.98
C GLN A 23 -5.11 -11.07 20.56
N ILE A 24 -3.83 -10.89 20.25
CA ILE A 24 -3.35 -10.65 18.88
C ILE A 24 -3.75 -11.83 18.00
N GLN A 25 -3.53 -13.08 18.44
CA GLN A 25 -3.97 -14.26 17.69
C GLN A 25 -5.49 -14.26 17.42
N THR A 26 -6.30 -13.96 18.44
CA THR A 26 -7.77 -13.91 18.30
C THR A 26 -8.23 -12.76 17.38
N VAL A 27 -7.59 -11.59 17.48
CA VAL A 27 -7.89 -10.42 16.66
C VAL A 27 -7.49 -10.66 15.21
N VAL A 28 -6.31 -11.24 14.96
CA VAL A 28 -5.83 -11.56 13.61
C VAL A 28 -6.80 -12.51 12.89
N VAL A 29 -7.30 -13.55 13.57
CA VAL A 29 -8.30 -14.47 12.97
C VAL A 29 -9.59 -13.72 12.57
N LYS A 30 -10.10 -12.85 13.44
CA LYS A 30 -11.31 -12.05 13.15
C LYS A 30 -11.08 -11.03 12.04
N VAL A 31 -9.94 -10.35 12.06
CA VAL A 31 -9.53 -9.41 11.02
C VAL A 31 -9.45 -10.12 9.67
N ASN A 32 -8.83 -11.30 9.61
CA ASN A 32 -8.74 -12.10 8.39
C ASN A 32 -10.12 -12.54 7.89
N ALA A 33 -11.02 -13.01 8.77
CA ALA A 33 -12.39 -13.37 8.37
C ALA A 33 -13.19 -12.17 7.83
N THR A 34 -12.97 -10.99 8.41
CA THR A 34 -13.61 -9.75 7.98
C THR A 34 -13.04 -9.27 6.64
N ALA A 35 -11.72 -9.37 6.46
CA ALA A 35 -11.04 -9.12 5.19
C ALA A 35 -11.52 -10.07 4.09
N ASP A 36 -11.72 -11.35 4.40
CA ASP A 36 -12.27 -12.34 3.47
C ASP A 36 -13.71 -12.03 3.07
N ALA A 37 -14.56 -11.62 4.03
CA ALA A 37 -15.94 -11.23 3.77
C ALA A 37 -16.03 -9.96 2.90
N LEU A 38 -15.18 -8.96 3.19
CA LEU A 38 -15.03 -7.77 2.35
C LEU A 38 -14.50 -8.13 0.95
N GLY A 39 -13.55 -9.06 0.88
CA GLY A 39 -13.00 -9.61 -0.36
C GLY A 39 -14.05 -10.24 -1.28
N ARG A 40 -15.16 -10.75 -0.73
CA ARG A 40 -16.31 -11.27 -1.49
C ARG A 40 -17.21 -10.19 -2.09
N ILE A 41 -17.23 -8.98 -1.51
CA ILE A 41 -18.00 -7.84 -2.00
C ILE A 41 -17.18 -7.05 -3.05
N LEU A 42 -15.85 -7.04 -2.89
CA LEU A 42 -14.89 -6.37 -3.77
C LEU A 42 -14.69 -6.92 -5.21
N PRO A 43 -15.21 -8.08 -5.68
CA PRO A 43 -15.00 -8.49 -7.07
C PRO A 43 -15.66 -7.54 -8.09
N ASN A 44 -16.71 -6.82 -7.68
CA ASN A 44 -17.49 -5.92 -8.54
C ASN A 44 -16.93 -4.48 -8.65
N VAL A 45 -15.91 -4.10 -7.88
CA VAL A 45 -15.29 -2.76 -8.03
C VAL A 45 -14.50 -2.61 -9.34
N GLY A 46 -14.25 -3.70 -10.08
CA GLY A 46 -13.56 -3.63 -11.38
C GLY A 46 -14.23 -2.69 -12.41
N GLY A 47 -15.56 -2.54 -12.36
CA GLY A 47 -16.27 -1.57 -13.22
C GLY A 47 -16.20 -0.14 -12.69
N ALA A 48 -16.31 0.04 -11.37
CA ALA A 48 -16.21 1.36 -10.75
C ALA A 48 -14.79 1.95 -10.84
N LEU A 49 -13.76 1.11 -10.75
CA LEU A 49 -12.35 1.49 -10.87
C LEU A 49 -11.90 1.65 -12.33
N ALA A 50 -12.76 1.42 -13.32
CA ALA A 50 -12.45 1.71 -14.72
C ALA A 50 -12.32 3.23 -14.98
N PHE A 51 -12.90 4.06 -14.11
CA PHE A 51 -12.92 5.50 -14.27
C PHE A 51 -11.92 6.18 -13.34
N ALA A 52 -11.06 7.04 -13.92
CA ALA A 52 -10.02 7.77 -13.18
C ALA A 52 -10.59 8.63 -12.05
N TYR A 53 -11.76 9.25 -12.23
CA TYR A 53 -12.38 10.11 -11.23
C TYR A 53 -12.75 9.33 -9.94
N ASN A 54 -13.16 8.06 -10.05
CA ASN A 54 -13.47 7.22 -8.89
C ASN A 54 -12.19 6.87 -8.12
N ILE A 55 -11.10 6.62 -8.83
CA ILE A 55 -9.79 6.35 -8.23
C ILE A 55 -9.30 7.59 -7.46
N GLU A 56 -9.42 8.78 -8.05
CA GLU A 56 -9.03 10.03 -7.40
C GLU A 56 -9.91 10.34 -6.18
N ALA A 57 -11.23 10.11 -6.27
CA ALA A 57 -12.16 10.28 -5.16
C ALA A 57 -11.81 9.38 -3.96
N LEU A 58 -11.38 8.14 -4.21
CA LEU A 58 -10.91 7.21 -3.19
C LEU A 58 -9.56 7.61 -2.57
N GLY A 59 -8.72 8.35 -3.31
CA GLY A 59 -7.43 8.83 -2.84
C GLY A 59 -7.54 9.85 -1.70
N GLY A 60 -8.58 10.69 -1.70
CA GLY A 60 -8.79 11.75 -0.70
C GLY A 60 -8.89 11.22 0.74
N PRO A 61 -9.81 10.29 1.05
CA PRO A 61 -9.93 9.66 2.37
C PRO A 61 -8.67 8.92 2.80
N GLN A 62 -8.09 8.07 1.92
CA GLN A 62 -6.87 7.32 2.23
C GLN A 62 -5.71 8.24 2.59
N ARG A 63 -5.55 9.35 1.86
CA ARG A 63 -4.53 10.34 2.14
C ARG A 63 -4.66 10.96 3.53
N LYS A 64 -5.88 11.33 3.94
CA LYS A 64 -6.12 11.91 5.27
C LYS A 64 -5.77 10.93 6.38
N ILE A 65 -6.09 9.65 6.20
CA ILE A 65 -5.74 8.58 7.13
C ILE A 65 -4.21 8.43 7.18
N ALA A 66 -3.58 8.28 6.02
CA ALA A 66 -2.15 8.05 5.92
C ALA A 66 -1.33 9.16 6.59
N LEU A 67 -1.65 10.43 6.30
CA LEU A 67 -0.98 11.59 6.90
C LEU A 67 -1.15 11.66 8.42
N ARG A 68 -2.31 11.27 8.96
CA ARG A 68 -2.55 11.27 10.40
C ARG A 68 -1.75 10.20 11.11
N CYS A 69 -1.66 9.00 10.53
CA CYS A 69 -0.86 7.90 11.08
C CYS A 69 0.65 8.23 11.12
N ILE A 70 1.18 8.88 10.08
CA ILE A 70 2.61 9.23 10.00
C ILE A 70 2.93 10.65 10.52
N MET A 71 1.91 11.39 10.98
CA MET A 71 2.01 12.78 11.45
C MET A 71 2.71 13.74 10.45
N ALA A 72 2.53 13.50 9.15
CA ALA A 72 3.20 14.28 8.11
C ALA A 72 2.42 15.53 7.69
N TYR A 73 3.15 16.52 7.17
CA TYR A 73 2.56 17.75 6.63
C TYR A 73 1.55 17.47 5.52
N ARG A 74 0.55 18.35 5.40
CA ARG A 74 -0.46 18.29 4.32
C ARG A 74 0.13 18.41 2.91
N THR A 75 1.40 18.72 2.76
CA THR A 75 2.13 18.83 1.49
C THR A 75 2.75 17.50 1.06
N VAL A 76 2.84 16.50 1.94
CA VAL A 76 3.41 15.19 1.56
C VAL A 76 2.53 14.52 0.51
N SER A 77 3.15 13.91 -0.51
CA SER A 77 2.41 13.23 -1.58
C SER A 77 1.63 12.05 -1.01
N THR A 78 0.46 11.75 -1.59
CA THR A 78 -0.39 10.65 -1.11
C THR A 78 0.37 9.33 -1.12
N VAL A 79 1.15 9.07 -2.16
CA VAL A 79 1.88 7.81 -2.29
C VAL A 79 3.05 7.74 -1.34
N ALA A 80 3.81 8.81 -1.11
CA ALA A 80 4.84 8.80 -0.07
C ALA A 80 4.23 8.53 1.32
N ALA A 81 3.08 9.14 1.62
CA ALA A 81 2.39 8.89 2.88
C ALA A 81 1.90 7.44 3.02
N LEU A 82 1.42 6.86 1.92
CA LEU A 82 0.98 5.45 1.88
C LEU A 82 2.17 4.48 2.02
N VAL A 83 3.27 4.72 1.32
CA VAL A 83 4.49 3.89 1.38
C VAL A 83 5.10 3.90 2.79
N VAL A 84 5.27 5.09 3.39
CA VAL A 84 5.83 5.22 4.75
C VAL A 84 4.95 4.52 5.79
N ASN A 85 3.63 4.53 5.57
CA ASN A 85 2.67 3.87 6.44
C ASN A 85 2.50 2.36 6.13
N GLY A 86 3.11 1.85 5.05
CA GLY A 86 2.90 0.48 4.59
C GLY A 86 1.46 0.20 4.13
N MET A 87 0.73 1.23 3.68
CA MET A 87 -0.63 1.12 3.18
C MET A 87 -0.63 0.98 1.65
N THR A 88 -1.28 -0.06 1.12
CA THR A 88 -1.53 -0.18 -0.31
C THR A 88 -2.69 0.74 -0.73
N PRO A 89 -2.59 1.49 -1.86
CA PRO A 89 -3.73 2.22 -2.40
C PRO A 89 -4.96 1.32 -2.58
N VAL A 90 -6.15 1.80 -2.18
CA VAL A 90 -7.37 0.98 -2.10
C VAL A 90 -7.79 0.46 -3.47
N HIS A 91 -7.61 1.26 -4.51
CA HIS A 91 -7.95 0.85 -5.87
C HIS A 91 -7.07 -0.32 -6.35
N LEU A 92 -5.78 -0.33 -6.00
CA LEU A 92 -4.88 -1.45 -6.30
C LEU A 92 -5.23 -2.68 -5.47
N ALA A 93 -5.49 -2.52 -4.17
CA ALA A 93 -5.91 -3.61 -3.30
C ALA A 93 -7.24 -4.25 -3.76
N ALA A 94 -8.17 -3.44 -4.27
CA ALA A 94 -9.41 -3.90 -4.86
C ALA A 94 -9.20 -4.66 -6.18
N LEU A 95 -8.30 -4.18 -7.04
CA LEU A 95 -7.93 -4.89 -8.28
C LEU A 95 -7.25 -6.23 -7.98
N GLU A 96 -6.36 -6.27 -6.99
CA GLU A 96 -5.72 -7.51 -6.51
C GLU A 96 -6.77 -8.48 -5.97
N SER A 97 -7.70 -8.00 -5.15
CA SER A 97 -8.80 -8.80 -4.60
C SER A 97 -9.69 -9.40 -5.71
N ARG A 98 -9.97 -8.63 -6.76
CA ARG A 98 -10.69 -9.12 -7.94
C ARG A 98 -9.91 -10.22 -8.67
N ARG A 99 -8.60 -10.06 -8.86
CA ARG A 99 -7.74 -11.07 -9.50
C ARG A 99 -7.69 -12.36 -8.68
N ARG A 100 -7.52 -12.26 -7.36
CA ARG A 100 -7.60 -13.39 -6.42
C ARG A 100 -8.91 -14.17 -6.62
N TYR A 101 -10.03 -13.45 -6.69
CA TYR A 101 -11.34 -14.05 -6.90
C TYR A 101 -11.45 -14.78 -8.25
N ILE A 102 -11.01 -14.17 -9.34
CA ILE A 102 -11.05 -14.77 -10.69
C ILE A 102 -10.20 -16.03 -10.75
N LYS A 103 -8.94 -15.97 -10.28
CA LYS A 103 -8.02 -17.13 -10.25
C LYS A 103 -8.58 -18.26 -9.39
N LYS A 104 -9.15 -17.94 -8.22
CA LYS A 104 -9.82 -18.93 -7.35
C LYS A 104 -11.02 -19.58 -8.04
N LYS A 105 -11.82 -18.82 -8.80
CA LYS A 105 -12.94 -19.36 -9.59
C LYS A 105 -12.45 -20.28 -10.71
N GLN A 106 -11.29 -19.99 -11.28
CA GLN A 106 -10.63 -20.80 -12.31
C GLN A 106 -9.87 -22.01 -11.75
N GLY A 107 -9.75 -22.13 -10.42
CA GLY A 107 -9.03 -23.23 -9.76
C GLY A 107 -7.51 -23.08 -9.77
N GLU A 108 -6.98 -21.91 -10.11
CA GLU A 108 -5.55 -21.64 -10.15
C GLU A 108 -4.99 -21.28 -8.76
N ILE A 109 -3.74 -21.64 -8.52
CA ILE A 109 -3.01 -21.26 -7.30
C ILE A 109 -2.73 -19.76 -7.35
N PHE A 110 -3.07 -19.05 -6.27
CA PHE A 110 -2.74 -17.64 -6.13
C PHE A 110 -1.36 -17.47 -5.48
N ASP A 111 -0.38 -17.07 -6.28
CA ASP A 111 0.93 -16.64 -5.76
C ASP A 111 0.83 -15.22 -5.17
N GLU A 112 0.76 -15.16 -3.85
CA GLU A 112 0.61 -13.91 -3.11
C GLU A 112 1.87 -13.03 -3.17
N ALA A 113 3.06 -13.62 -3.29
CA ALA A 113 4.30 -12.86 -3.36
C ALA A 113 4.44 -12.16 -4.71
N SER A 114 4.18 -12.88 -5.80
CA SER A 114 4.23 -12.32 -7.16
C SER A 114 3.21 -11.20 -7.38
N GLU A 115 1.99 -11.34 -6.86
CA GLU A 115 0.94 -10.30 -7.03
C GLU A 115 1.20 -9.07 -6.17
N ARG A 116 1.78 -9.23 -4.96
CA ARG A 116 2.28 -8.09 -4.17
C ARG A 116 3.39 -7.36 -4.90
N ASN A 117 4.34 -8.07 -5.49
CA ASN A 117 5.41 -7.46 -6.28
C ASN A 117 4.86 -6.72 -7.50
N SER A 118 3.92 -7.31 -8.23
CA SER A 118 3.21 -6.65 -9.34
C SER A 118 2.46 -5.39 -8.91
N THR A 119 1.89 -5.40 -7.70
CA THR A 119 1.17 -4.25 -7.14
C THR A 119 2.12 -3.11 -6.75
N VAL A 120 3.27 -3.45 -6.15
CA VAL A 120 4.32 -2.48 -5.82
C VAL A 120 4.93 -1.90 -7.10
N GLU A 121 5.22 -2.74 -8.09
CA GLU A 121 5.72 -2.31 -9.40
C GLU A 121 4.76 -1.32 -10.06
N LYS A 122 3.45 -1.63 -10.11
CA LYS A 122 2.44 -0.68 -10.61
C LYS A 122 2.39 0.63 -9.83
N LEU A 123 2.54 0.56 -8.50
CA LEU A 123 2.61 1.77 -7.69
C LEU A 123 3.81 2.63 -8.07
N MET A 124 4.97 2.01 -8.34
CA MET A 124 6.17 2.72 -8.77
C MET A 124 6.02 3.31 -10.17
N LEU A 125 5.54 2.52 -11.14
CA LEU A 125 5.49 2.90 -12.57
C LEU A 125 4.32 3.83 -12.94
N THR A 126 3.37 4.06 -12.03
CA THR A 126 2.34 5.10 -12.22
C THR A 126 2.89 6.52 -12.02
N GLY A 127 4.21 6.70 -11.89
CA GLY A 127 4.86 7.99 -11.69
C GLY A 127 4.65 8.57 -10.29
N HIS A 128 4.19 7.75 -9.36
CA HIS A 128 3.90 8.16 -7.99
C HIS A 128 5.10 7.91 -7.08
N GLY A 129 5.97 8.92 -6.94
CA GLY A 129 7.18 8.85 -6.10
C GLY A 129 7.85 10.20 -5.97
N CYS A 130 9.09 10.22 -5.47
CA CYS A 130 9.91 11.44 -5.39
C CYS A 130 10.60 11.78 -6.72
N PHE A 131 10.02 11.39 -7.86
CA PHE A 131 10.57 11.66 -9.19
C PHE A 131 10.46 13.15 -9.56
N ARG A 132 11.47 13.71 -10.20
CA ARG A 132 11.54 15.15 -10.53
C ARG A 132 10.42 15.60 -11.47
N LYS A 133 10.01 14.76 -12.43
CA LYS A 133 8.81 14.97 -13.28
C LYS A 133 7.53 15.08 -12.45
N TYR A 134 7.41 14.25 -11.40
CA TYR A 134 6.30 14.35 -10.46
C TYR A 134 6.40 15.62 -9.60
N LEU A 135 7.58 15.98 -9.10
CA LEU A 135 7.80 17.19 -8.29
C LEU A 135 7.54 18.48 -9.07
N GLU A 136 7.89 18.53 -10.36
CA GLU A 136 7.60 19.63 -11.27
C GLU A 136 6.09 19.84 -11.44
N ARG A 137 5.31 18.76 -11.60
CA ARG A 137 3.83 18.83 -11.64
C ARG A 137 3.23 19.55 -10.43
N PHE A 138 3.87 19.45 -9.26
CA PHE A 138 3.46 20.13 -8.02
C PHE A 138 4.25 21.42 -7.74
N LYS A 139 5.00 21.93 -8.71
CA LYS A 139 5.81 23.15 -8.63
C LYS A 139 6.80 23.13 -7.45
N ARG A 140 7.38 21.96 -7.17
CA ARG A 140 8.45 21.76 -6.18
C ARG A 140 9.83 21.58 -6.78
N SER A 141 9.88 21.33 -8.08
CA SER A 141 11.10 21.35 -8.88
C SER A 141 10.91 22.35 -10.01
N GLU A 142 11.98 23.04 -10.37
CA GLU A 142 12.00 23.99 -11.49
C GLU A 142 12.11 23.30 -12.85
N SER A 143 12.49 22.02 -12.86
CA SER A 143 12.60 21.20 -14.07
C SER A 143 12.32 19.73 -13.78
N PRO A 144 11.98 18.91 -14.79
CA PRO A 144 11.82 17.47 -14.66
C PRO A 144 13.14 16.72 -14.79
N LYS A 145 14.23 17.41 -15.13
CA LYS A 145 15.56 16.85 -15.37
C LYS A 145 16.14 16.22 -14.11
N PHE A 146 16.98 15.21 -14.25
CA PHE A 146 17.71 14.63 -13.11
C PHE A 146 18.86 15.54 -12.65
N VAL A 147 19.24 15.53 -11.36
CA VAL A 147 20.32 16.42 -10.84
C VAL A 147 21.69 15.86 -11.24
N ASP A 148 21.83 14.56 -11.07
CA ASP A 148 23.10 13.84 -11.07
C ASP A 148 23.22 12.85 -12.24
N CYS A 149 22.31 12.89 -13.22
CA CYS A 149 22.27 11.96 -14.35
C CYS A 149 21.98 12.73 -15.64
N VAL A 150 22.46 12.22 -16.77
CA VAL A 150 22.33 12.85 -18.11
C VAL A 150 20.89 12.76 -18.66
N ALA A 151 19.97 12.16 -17.90
CA ALA A 151 18.59 11.99 -18.30
C ALA A 151 17.85 13.33 -18.42
N GLU A 152 17.16 13.51 -19.55
CA GLU A 152 16.33 14.70 -19.81
C GLU A 152 15.08 14.77 -18.93
N GLU A 153 14.58 13.62 -18.46
CA GLU A 153 13.43 13.54 -17.56
C GLU A 153 13.65 12.46 -16.49
N ASP A 154 13.36 12.79 -15.24
CA ASP A 154 13.28 11.86 -14.12
C ASP A 154 11.83 11.39 -13.96
N ASP A 155 11.49 10.32 -14.68
CA ASP A 155 10.28 9.55 -14.47
C ASP A 155 10.57 8.20 -13.80
N SER A 156 9.50 7.55 -13.33
CA SER A 156 9.60 6.28 -12.62
C SER A 156 10.22 5.17 -13.46
N GLU A 157 9.94 5.15 -14.76
CA GLU A 157 10.39 4.10 -15.67
C GLU A 157 11.90 4.24 -15.91
N TYR A 158 12.36 5.45 -16.21
CA TYR A 158 13.77 5.74 -16.38
C TYR A 158 14.55 5.51 -15.09
N THR A 159 14.09 6.01 -13.95
CA THR A 159 14.80 5.86 -12.67
C THR A 159 14.91 4.40 -12.24
N VAL A 160 13.85 3.60 -12.43
CA VAL A 160 13.84 2.19 -12.02
C VAL A 160 14.62 1.33 -13.02
N PHE A 161 14.46 1.49 -14.33
CA PHE A 161 15.01 0.54 -15.31
C PHE A 161 16.28 1.00 -16.04
N THR A 162 16.42 2.30 -16.28
CA THR A 162 17.45 2.83 -17.19
C THR A 162 18.58 3.54 -16.46
N CYS A 163 18.28 4.22 -15.36
CA CYS A 163 19.20 5.16 -14.72
C CYS A 163 20.51 4.49 -14.28
N ASP A 164 21.63 5.01 -14.78
CA ASP A 164 22.98 4.53 -14.49
C ASP A 164 23.42 4.79 -13.05
N ARG A 165 22.69 5.57 -12.26
CA ARG A 165 23.00 5.76 -10.83
C ARG A 165 22.60 4.56 -9.99
N TRP A 166 21.45 3.96 -10.29
CA TRP A 166 20.82 2.90 -9.49
C TRP A 166 21.19 1.49 -9.97
N TRP A 167 22.12 1.38 -10.93
CA TRP A 167 22.48 0.12 -11.59
C TRP A 167 23.00 -0.98 -10.64
N ARG A 168 23.67 -0.62 -9.53
CA ARG A 168 24.19 -1.60 -8.56
C ARG A 168 23.07 -2.24 -7.75
N LEU A 169 22.17 -1.42 -7.23
CA LEU A 169 21.00 -1.85 -6.45
C LEU A 169 19.99 -2.69 -7.26
N ARG A 170 20.05 -2.65 -8.60
CA ARG A 170 19.27 -3.54 -9.47
C ARG A 170 19.81 -4.97 -9.57
N ARG A 171 21.10 -5.17 -9.30
CA ARG A 171 21.79 -6.46 -9.47
C ARG A 171 21.94 -7.26 -8.17
N GLU A 172 21.61 -6.64 -7.04
CA GLU A 172 21.53 -7.25 -5.71
C GLU A 172 20.12 -7.80 -5.45
#